data_AF-A0A3B0U9S4-F1
#
_entry.id   AF-A0A3B0U9S4-F1
#
_cell.length_a   1.000
_cell.length_b   1.000
_cell.length_c   1.000
_cell.angle_alpha   90.00
_cell.angle_beta   90.00
_cell.angle_gamma   90.00
#
_symmetry.space_group_name_H-M   'P 1'
#
loop_
_entity.id
_entity.type
_entity.pdbx_description
1 polymer ?
#
loop_
_entity_poly.entity_id
_entity_poly.type
_entity_poly.pdbx_seq_one_letter_code
_entity_poly.pdbx_strand_id
1 'polypeptide(L)' 'MLSKAKIKYINSLHVKKHRTAKNVFLVEGAKSVIEFILSKFTTDVVYGTDMFWKQNEKLLNEQKV' A
#
# COMPACT_ATOMS: atom_id res chain seq x y z
N MET A 1 4.11 14.24 -2.84
CA MET A 1 5.49 13.91 -2.36
C MET A 1 5.39 13.35 -0.95
N LEU A 2 6.13 12.30 -0.60
CA LEU A 2 6.09 11.68 0.74
C LEU A 2 7.08 12.37 1.71
N SER A 3 6.72 12.45 3.00
CA SER A 3 7.65 12.95 4.01
C SER A 3 8.80 11.98 4.25
N LYS A 4 9.96 12.49 4.68
CA LYS A 4 11.13 11.66 5.01
C LYS A 4 10.81 10.56 6.04
N ALA A 5 9.95 10.87 7.00
CA ALA A 5 9.48 9.91 8.00
C ALA A 5 8.66 8.77 7.38
N LYS A 6 7.75 9.08 6.44
CA LYS A 6 6.97 8.07 5.71
C LYS A 6 7.87 7.16 4.86
N ILE A 7 8.82 7.75 4.14
CA ILE A 7 9.80 6.97 3.34
C ILE A 7 10.60 6.02 4.24
N LYS A 8 11.14 6.52 5.36
CA LYS A 8 11.88 5.68 6.34
C LYS A 8 10.99 4.56 6.89
N TYR A 9 9.72 4.85 7.16
CA TYR A 9 8.76 3.86 7.64
C TYR A 9 8.52 2.75 6.61
N ILE A 10 8.17 3.09 5.37
CA ILE A 10 7.93 2.12 4.28
C ILE A 10 9.17 1.24 4.09
N ASN A 11 10.35 1.83 4.02
CA ASN A 11 11.60 1.08 3.87
C ASN A 11 11.83 0.11 5.03
N SER A 12 11.48 0.48 6.27
CA SER A 12 11.61 -0.42 7.41
C SER A 12 10.74 -1.68 7.30
N LEU A 13 9.62 -1.62 6.56
CA LEU A 13 8.70 -2.75 6.39
C LEU A 13 9.28 -3.88 5.52
N HIS A 14 10.44 -3.70 4.89
CA HIS A 14 11.14 -4.79 4.20
C HIS A 14 11.76 -5.82 5.17
N VAL A 15 11.99 -5.43 6.44
CA VAL A 15 12.56 -6.31 7.46
C VAL A 15 11.46 -7.00 8.26
N LYS A 16 11.51 -8.34 8.38
CA LYS A 16 10.50 -9.16 9.10
C LYS A 16 10.26 -8.67 10.53
N LYS A 17 11.32 -8.32 11.28
CA LYS A 17 11.23 -7.79 12.64
C LYS A 17 10.27 -6.59 12.74
N HIS A 18 10.37 -5.65 11.80
CA HIS A 18 9.55 -4.44 11.80
C HIS A 18 8.10 -4.70 11.40
N ARG A 19 7.88 -5.64 10.48
CA ARG A 19 6.54 -6.12 10.11
C ARG A 19 5.84 -6.81 11.28
N THR A 20 6.50 -7.77 11.91
CA THR A 20 5.94 -8.52 13.04
C THR A 20 5.64 -7.62 14.23
N ALA A 21 6.53 -6.67 14.56
CA ALA A 21 6.32 -5.75 15.69
C ALA A 21 5.11 -4.82 15.51
N LYS A 22 4.72 -4.53 14.27
CA LYS A 22 3.61 -3.62 13.94
C LYS A 22 2.38 -4.35 13.41
N ASN A 23 2.49 -5.66 13.20
CA ASN A 23 1.49 -6.50 12.54
C ASN A 23 1.01 -5.96 11.18
N VAL A 24 1.94 -5.47 10.38
CA VAL A 24 1.68 -4.94 9.03
C VAL A 24 2.69 -5.48 8.03
N PHE A 25 2.37 -5.45 6.75
CA PHE A 25 3.28 -5.80 5.68
C PHE A 25 3.13 -4.85 4.49
N LEU A 26 4.10 -4.92 3.59
CA LEU A 26 4.16 -4.10 2.39
C LEU A 26 3.84 -4.98 1.18
N VAL A 27 3.00 -4.48 0.29
CA VAL A 27 2.69 -5.09 -1.01
C VAL A 27 3.18 -4.15 -2.10
N GLU A 28 3.95 -4.69 -3.05
CA GLU A 28 4.51 -3.93 -4.16
C GLU A 28 4.14 -4.58 -5.50
N GLY A 29 4.07 -3.75 -6.55
CA GLY A 29 3.70 -4.17 -7.90
C GLY A 29 2.21 -3.93 -8.20
N ALA A 30 1.93 -3.31 -9.36
CA ALA A 30 0.59 -2.87 -9.73
C ALA A 30 -0.45 -3.99 -9.65
N LYS A 31 -0.15 -5.18 -10.21
CA LYS A 31 -1.06 -6.33 -10.18
C LYS A 31 -1.32 -6.82 -8.75
N SER A 32 -0.26 -7.07 -7.99
CA SER A 32 -0.34 -7.58 -6.62
C SER A 32 -1.10 -6.62 -5.70
N VAL A 33 -0.90 -5.31 -5.85
CA VAL A 33 -1.62 -4.28 -5.08
C VAL A 33 -3.12 -4.33 -5.38
N ILE A 34 -3.51 -4.44 -6.66
CA ILE A 34 -4.92 -4.53 -7.06
C ILE A 34 -5.57 -5.80 -6.53
N GLU A 35 -4.91 -6.95 -6.68
CA GLU A 35 -5.39 -8.23 -6.15
C GLU A 35 -5.53 -8.16 -4.61
N PHE A 36 -4.61 -7.48 -3.94
CA PHE A 36 -4.65 -7.29 -2.49
C PHE A 36 -5.80 -6.37 -2.04
N ILE A 37 -6.03 -5.26 -2.73
CA ILE A 37 -7.13 -4.34 -2.43
C ILE A 37 -8.50 -5.03 -2.56
N LEU A 38 -8.62 -5.96 -3.52
CA LEU A 38 -9.82 -6.78 -3.72
C LEU A 38 -9.96 -7.93 -2.71
N SER A 39 -8.96 -8.16 -1.86
CA SER A 39 -8.97 -9.22 -0.87
C SER A 39 -9.76 -8.83 0.39
N LYS A 40 -9.83 -9.73 1.36
CA LYS A 40 -10.50 -9.48 2.65
C LYS A 40 -9.62 -8.77 3.68
N PHE A 41 -8.39 -8.40 3.32
CA PHE A 41 -7.50 -7.69 4.22
C PHE A 41 -7.84 -6.21 4.30
N THR A 42 -7.59 -5.60 5.46
CA THR A 42 -7.69 -4.14 5.63
C THR A 42 -6.46 -3.48 5.03
N THR A 43 -6.67 -2.49 4.17
CA THR A 43 -5.60 -1.70 3.56
C THR A 43 -5.46 -0.38 4.31
N ASP A 44 -4.31 -0.13 4.91
CA ASP A 44 -4.08 1.12 5.67
C ASP A 44 -3.77 2.31 4.77
N VAL A 45 -2.98 2.10 3.71
CA VAL A 45 -2.57 3.16 2.78
C VAL A 45 -2.11 2.57 1.46
N VAL A 46 -2.47 3.22 0.36
CA VAL A 46 -1.98 2.90 -0.98
C VAL A 46 -1.14 4.07 -1.50
N TYR A 47 0.03 3.75 -2.05
CA TYR A 47 0.88 4.71 -2.75
C TYR A 47 1.00 4.29 -4.21
N GLY A 48 0.89 5.26 -5.10
CA GLY A 48 0.93 5.01 -6.54
C GLY A 48 1.18 6.30 -7.30
N THR A 49 1.55 6.15 -8.58
CA THR A 49 1.64 7.26 -9.52
C THR A 49 0.25 7.70 -9.97
N ASP A 50 0.13 8.93 -10.47
CA ASP A 50 -1.15 9.44 -10.98
C ASP A 50 -1.72 8.56 -12.10
N MET A 51 -0.85 7.96 -12.93
CA MET A 51 -1.28 7.00 -13.96
C MET A 51 -1.95 5.77 -13.34
N PHE A 52 -1.37 5.20 -12.29
CA PHE A 52 -1.96 4.05 -11.59
C PHE A 52 -3.32 4.40 -10.98
N TRP A 53 -3.44 5.58 -10.36
CA TRP A 53 -4.71 6.06 -9.81
C TRP A 53 -5.78 6.24 -10.89
N LYS A 54 -5.45 6.90 -12.01
CA LYS A 54 -6.39 7.10 -13.12
C LYS A 54 -6.86 5.78 -13.75
N GLN A 55 -5.97 4.80 -13.88
CA GLN A 55 -6.31 3.49 -14.44
C GLN A 55 -7.22 2.67 -13.52
N ASN A 56 -7.19 2.91 -12.21
CA ASN A 56 -7.88 2.10 -11.20
C ASN A 56 -8.87 2.91 -10.35
N GLU A 57 -9.30 4.08 -10.84
CA GLU A 57 -10.10 5.05 -10.10
C GLU A 57 -11.40 4.45 -9.53
N LYS A 58 -12.10 3.63 -10.31
CA LYS A 58 -13.34 2.96 -9.87
C LYS A 58 -13.09 2.07 -8.65
N LEU A 59 -12.07 1.23 -8.70
CA LEU A 59 -11.73 0.31 -7.62
C LEU A 59 -11.29 1.07 -6.36
N LEU A 60 -10.45 2.08 -6.53
CA LEU A 60 -9.82 2.80 -5.43
C LEU A 60 -10.76 3.81 -4.76
N ASN A 61 -11.84 4.23 -5.42
CA ASN A 61 -12.86 5.10 -4.81
C ASN A 61 -13.93 4.29 -4.03
N GLU A 62 -14.20 3.04 -4.43
CA GLU A 62 -15.15 2.14 -3.77
C GLU A 62 -14.60 1.62 -2.43
N GLN A 63 -13.31 1.26 -2.42
CA GLN A 63 -12.56 0.99 -1.21
C GLN A 63 -12.10 2.34 -0.67
N LYS A 64 -12.83 2.94 0.28
CA LYS A 64 -12.39 4.17 0.98
C LYS A 64 -11.09 3.90 1.76
N VAL A 65 -9.96 3.86 1.05
CA VAL A 65 -8.59 3.84 1.59
C VAL A 65 -8.15 5.25 1.90
#